data_AF-A0A352VLQ1-F1
#
_entry.id   AF-A0A352VLQ1-F1
#
_cell.length_a   1.000
_cell.length_b   1.000
_cell.length_c   1.000
_cell.angle_alpha   90.00
_cell.angle_beta   90.00
_cell.angle_gamma   90.00
#
_symmetry.space_group_name_H-M   'P 1'
#
loop_
_entity.id
_entity.type
_entity.pdbx_description
1 polymer ?
#
loop_
_entity_poly.entity_id
_entity_poly.type
_entity_poly.pdbx_seq_one_letter_code
_entity_poly.pdbx_strand_id
1 'polypeptide(L)'
;MRLRHHRIGHLLGQTIDATFVAPTLTRLGFDPQLEPATAPPVWRVTVPTFRVDVSREEDLIEEVARHHGYDTLPTTYPAPTEPARPSGPWRARDHLVRQLLTGCGFSEAITYGFIEREPALAIHANAEDIVTLRNPLSEKGAVLRPSLLPGLVDSLIHNRRRERQDIRLFEVGSRFCHRDGETPALALAMTGDAVARHWSGPERKTDLFDLTGVLVRLCEGFGGVATFEPDTAGHLVPGRTACVRLRVADATTVLGTVGQLDPGFAHARGLTGSDAVYVAELDLRLLTTGAFDHLRATPVPRYPSITRDLSIEIDDVLPAVRVRDTIRAAAGPALVSIKEFDRYVGTGIAERAVSLSLRLTFRAPDRTLTDTEVQSVTDDVVRALARNHQAKLR
;
A
#
# COMPACT_ATOMS: atom_id res chain seq x y z
N MET A 1 -42.11 33.25 -14.04
CA MET A 1 -40.78 33.24 -13.38
C MET A 1 -40.17 34.63 -13.39
N ARG A 2 -39.16 34.92 -12.58
CA ARG A 2 -38.55 36.25 -12.49
C ARG A 2 -37.06 36.17 -12.84
N LEU A 3 -36.59 36.98 -13.78
CA LEU A 3 -35.20 37.09 -14.24
C LEU A 3 -34.65 38.48 -13.92
N ARG A 4 -33.68 38.55 -13.03
CA ARG A 4 -33.01 39.78 -12.59
C ARG A 4 -31.76 39.97 -13.42
N HIS A 5 -31.64 41.09 -14.13
CA HIS A 5 -30.53 41.35 -15.05
C HIS A 5 -29.15 41.26 -14.36
N HIS A 6 -29.00 41.80 -13.14
CA HIS A 6 -27.74 41.71 -12.41
C HIS A 6 -27.30 40.26 -12.10
N ARG A 7 -28.25 39.32 -11.96
CA ARG A 7 -27.94 37.90 -11.74
C ARG A 7 -27.29 37.26 -12.95
N ILE A 8 -27.63 37.71 -14.16
CA ILE A 8 -26.98 37.28 -15.41
C ILE A 8 -25.49 37.60 -15.32
N GLY A 9 -25.14 38.86 -15.03
CA GLY A 9 -23.74 39.27 -14.91
C GLY A 9 -23.00 38.59 -13.76
N HIS A 10 -23.68 38.44 -12.61
CA HIS A 10 -23.10 37.76 -11.46
C HIS A 10 -22.79 36.28 -11.73
N LEU A 11 -23.66 35.57 -12.46
CA LEU A 11 -23.48 34.15 -12.75
C LEU A 11 -22.52 33.91 -13.93
N LEU A 12 -22.57 34.75 -14.96
CA LEU A 12 -21.79 34.58 -16.20
C LEU A 12 -20.42 35.27 -16.16
N GLY A 13 -20.14 36.08 -15.15
CA GLY A 13 -18.91 36.87 -15.05
C GLY A 13 -18.81 38.01 -16.07
N GLN A 14 -19.87 38.26 -16.84
CA GLN A 14 -19.97 39.31 -17.84
C GLN A 14 -21.37 39.90 -17.88
N THR A 15 -21.47 41.21 -17.89
CA THR A 15 -22.75 41.89 -18.13
C THR A 15 -23.16 41.72 -19.60
N ILE A 16 -24.24 41.01 -19.84
CA ILE A 16 -24.88 40.91 -21.16
C ILE A 16 -25.89 42.03 -21.31
N ASP A 17 -25.89 42.73 -22.45
CA ASP A 17 -26.79 43.85 -22.67
C ASP A 17 -28.27 43.45 -22.59
N ALA A 18 -29.09 44.25 -21.89
CA ALA A 18 -30.53 43.98 -21.75
C ALA A 18 -31.27 43.94 -23.09
N THR A 19 -30.77 44.66 -24.11
CA THR A 19 -31.27 44.63 -25.49
C THR A 19 -31.03 43.29 -26.19
N PHE A 20 -30.09 42.47 -25.70
CA PHE A 20 -29.89 41.11 -26.18
C PHE A 20 -30.80 40.09 -25.45
N VAL A 21 -31.01 40.30 -24.15
CA VAL A 21 -31.66 39.33 -23.25
C VAL A 21 -33.12 39.06 -23.63
N ALA A 22 -33.99 40.08 -23.62
CA ALA A 22 -35.41 39.88 -23.85
C ALA A 22 -35.73 39.37 -25.28
N PRO A 23 -35.15 39.94 -26.36
CA PRO A 23 -35.39 39.43 -27.72
C PRO A 23 -34.93 37.99 -27.91
N THR A 24 -33.84 37.58 -27.25
CA THR A 24 -33.37 36.19 -27.29
C THR A 24 -34.37 35.25 -26.65
N LEU A 25 -34.87 35.59 -25.45
CA LEU A 25 -35.91 34.81 -24.78
C LEU A 25 -37.21 34.75 -25.59
N THR A 26 -37.62 35.86 -26.22
CA THR A 26 -38.80 35.89 -27.09
C THR A 26 -38.65 34.96 -28.29
N ARG A 27 -37.48 34.94 -28.96
CA ARG A 27 -37.21 34.01 -30.09
C ARG A 27 -37.27 32.54 -29.68
N LEU A 28 -37.04 32.25 -28.40
CA LEU A 28 -37.12 30.91 -27.82
C LEU A 28 -38.53 30.52 -27.36
N GLY A 29 -39.52 31.41 -27.55
CA GLY A 29 -40.91 31.20 -27.19
C GLY A 29 -41.27 31.57 -25.75
N PHE A 30 -40.34 32.16 -25.00
CA PHE A 30 -40.67 32.77 -23.71
C PHE A 30 -41.38 34.11 -23.92
N ASP A 31 -42.16 34.53 -22.93
CA ASP A 31 -42.79 35.85 -22.91
C ASP A 31 -42.19 36.69 -21.75
N PRO A 32 -41.07 37.41 -21.99
CA PRO A 32 -40.42 38.25 -20.99
C PRO A 32 -41.08 39.64 -20.89
N GLN A 33 -41.83 39.88 -19.83
CA GLN A 33 -42.47 41.17 -19.52
C GLN A 33 -41.59 41.99 -18.55
N LEU A 34 -41.18 43.19 -18.94
CA LEU A 34 -40.35 44.05 -18.09
C LEU A 34 -41.16 44.57 -16.89
N GLU A 35 -40.63 44.42 -15.67
CA GLU A 35 -41.26 44.96 -14.45
C GLU A 35 -41.01 46.49 -14.35
N PRO A 36 -42.05 47.30 -14.14
CA PRO A 36 -41.93 48.76 -14.08
C PRO A 36 -41.08 49.23 -12.88
N ALA A 37 -40.38 50.35 -13.07
CA ALA A 37 -39.57 51.02 -12.04
C ALA A 37 -38.46 50.17 -11.38
N THR A 38 -37.88 49.21 -12.13
CA THR A 38 -36.73 48.41 -11.67
C THR A 38 -35.43 48.85 -12.35
N ALA A 39 -34.39 49.14 -11.56
CA ALA A 39 -33.04 49.41 -12.02
C ALA A 39 -32.04 48.66 -11.11
N PRO A 40 -31.30 47.65 -11.60
CA PRO A 40 -31.25 47.13 -12.97
C PRO A 40 -32.55 46.39 -13.41
N PRO A 41 -32.74 46.13 -14.73
CA PRO A 41 -33.96 45.53 -15.26
C PRO A 41 -34.32 44.18 -14.64
N VAL A 42 -35.62 43.94 -14.49
CA VAL A 42 -36.16 42.64 -14.07
C VAL A 42 -37.30 42.24 -15.00
N TRP A 43 -37.27 41.00 -15.50
CA TRP A 43 -38.32 40.44 -16.35
C TRP A 43 -39.16 39.42 -15.60
N ARG A 44 -40.48 39.54 -15.72
CA ARG A 44 -41.44 38.48 -15.45
C ARG A 44 -41.59 37.64 -16.72
N VAL A 45 -41.02 36.44 -16.71
CA VAL A 45 -40.99 35.56 -17.87
C VAL A 45 -42.04 34.47 -17.73
N THR A 46 -42.96 34.39 -18.69
CA THR A 46 -43.87 33.24 -18.83
C THR A 46 -43.16 32.16 -19.64
N VAL A 47 -43.07 30.96 -19.06
CA VAL A 47 -42.43 29.79 -19.67
C VAL A 47 -43.44 29.14 -20.62
N PRO A 48 -43.09 28.87 -21.89
CA PRO A 48 -43.99 28.20 -22.82
C PRO A 48 -44.21 26.74 -22.41
N THR A 49 -45.38 26.20 -22.73
CA THR A 49 -45.80 24.86 -22.28
C THR A 49 -44.93 23.71 -22.77
N PHE A 50 -44.16 23.90 -23.84
CA PHE A 50 -43.25 22.89 -24.40
C PHE A 50 -41.86 22.86 -23.72
N ARG A 51 -41.53 23.83 -22.86
CA ARG A 51 -40.27 23.86 -22.10
C ARG A 51 -40.47 23.25 -20.72
N VAL A 52 -40.17 21.96 -20.60
CA VAL A 52 -40.30 21.16 -19.36
C VAL A 52 -39.09 21.28 -18.43
N ASP A 53 -38.00 21.85 -18.94
CA ASP A 53 -36.69 22.01 -18.33
C ASP A 53 -36.52 23.35 -17.57
N VAL A 54 -37.46 24.28 -17.71
CA VAL A 54 -37.35 25.64 -17.18
C VAL A 54 -38.24 25.85 -15.97
N SER A 55 -37.63 25.92 -14.79
CA SER A 55 -38.31 26.04 -13.49
C SER A 55 -37.68 27.08 -12.55
N ARG A 56 -36.47 27.56 -12.84
CA ARG A 56 -35.68 28.50 -12.02
C ARG A 56 -35.12 29.65 -12.86
N GLU A 57 -34.75 30.73 -12.19
CA GLU A 57 -34.14 31.90 -12.83
C GLU A 57 -32.87 31.51 -13.60
N GLU A 58 -32.06 30.62 -13.04
CA GLU A 58 -30.82 30.11 -13.61
C GLU A 58 -31.04 29.43 -14.97
N ASP A 59 -32.17 28.77 -15.19
CA ASP A 59 -32.49 28.12 -16.47
C ASP A 59 -32.68 29.18 -17.58
N LEU A 60 -33.21 30.35 -17.25
CA LEU A 60 -33.27 31.47 -18.21
C LEU A 60 -31.90 32.12 -18.43
N ILE A 61 -31.05 32.17 -17.40
CA ILE A 61 -29.67 32.66 -17.54
C ILE A 61 -28.88 31.72 -18.44
N GLU A 62 -29.08 30.41 -18.34
CA GLU A 62 -28.52 29.40 -19.25
C GLU A 62 -28.97 29.66 -20.68
N GLU A 63 -30.27 29.89 -20.94
CA GLU A 63 -30.75 30.21 -22.28
C GLU A 63 -30.13 31.48 -22.87
N VAL A 64 -29.97 32.52 -22.04
CA VAL A 64 -29.28 33.75 -22.43
C VAL A 64 -27.81 33.46 -22.75
N ALA A 65 -27.11 32.71 -21.91
CA ALA A 65 -25.71 32.38 -22.08
C ALA A 65 -25.47 31.49 -23.32
N ARG A 66 -26.31 30.46 -23.53
CA ARG A 66 -26.26 29.51 -24.64
C ARG A 66 -26.36 30.23 -25.98
N HIS A 67 -27.19 31.27 -26.05
CA HIS A 67 -27.38 32.07 -27.26
C HIS A 67 -26.42 33.26 -27.38
N HIS A 68 -25.89 33.78 -26.26
CA HIS A 68 -24.78 34.72 -26.29
C HIS A 68 -23.50 34.04 -26.82
N GLY A 69 -23.38 32.74 -26.59
CA GLY A 69 -22.27 31.90 -27.00
C GLY A 69 -21.27 31.74 -25.86
N TYR A 70 -21.10 30.51 -25.38
CA TYR A 70 -20.22 30.22 -24.24
C TYR A 70 -18.76 30.65 -24.50
N ASP A 71 -18.30 30.59 -25.74
CA ASP A 71 -16.95 30.98 -26.12
C ASP A 71 -16.69 32.49 -25.98
N THR A 72 -17.73 33.30 -25.86
CA THR A 72 -17.62 34.75 -25.68
C THR A 72 -17.50 35.15 -24.21
N LEU A 73 -17.84 34.24 -23.29
CA LEU A 73 -17.77 34.50 -21.85
C LEU A 73 -16.31 34.50 -21.38
N PRO A 74 -15.94 35.39 -20.44
CA PRO A 74 -14.58 35.49 -19.95
C PRO A 74 -14.18 34.24 -19.16
N THR A 75 -12.98 33.72 -19.44
CA THR A 75 -12.37 32.67 -18.61
C THR A 75 -11.63 33.31 -17.43
N THR A 76 -12.15 33.13 -16.22
CA THR A 76 -11.54 33.67 -14.98
C THR A 76 -11.32 32.56 -13.95
N TYR A 77 -10.27 32.69 -13.14
CA TYR A 77 -10.08 31.80 -11.99
C TYR A 77 -10.98 32.23 -10.82
N PRO A 78 -11.54 31.27 -10.06
CA PRO A 78 -12.16 31.59 -8.77
C PRO A 78 -11.16 32.30 -7.86
N ALA A 79 -11.58 33.41 -7.25
CA ALA A 79 -10.75 34.10 -6.27
C ALA A 79 -10.58 33.20 -5.02
N PRO A 80 -9.35 32.92 -4.56
CA PRO A 80 -9.15 32.15 -3.35
C PRO A 80 -9.58 32.98 -2.14
N THR A 81 -10.55 32.48 -1.38
CA THR A 81 -11.03 33.12 -0.14
C THR A 81 -10.33 32.58 1.12
N GLU A 82 -9.63 31.44 1.00
CA GLU A 82 -8.94 30.76 2.10
C GLU A 82 -7.60 30.17 1.61
N PRO A 83 -6.62 30.00 2.52
CA PRO A 83 -5.39 29.29 2.19
C PRO A 83 -5.67 27.80 1.89
N ALA A 84 -4.81 27.21 1.06
CA ALA A 84 -4.90 25.78 0.77
C ALA A 84 -4.71 24.95 2.04
N ARG A 85 -5.64 24.01 2.28
CA ARG A 85 -5.50 23.04 3.36
C ARG A 85 -4.37 22.04 3.04
N PRO A 86 -3.63 21.56 4.04
CA PRO A 86 -2.65 20.50 3.80
C PRO A 86 -3.34 19.27 3.21
N SER A 87 -2.62 18.56 2.34
CA SER A 87 -3.12 17.30 1.80
C SER A 87 -3.33 16.28 2.93
N GLY A 88 -4.32 15.41 2.76
CA GLY A 88 -4.54 14.32 3.69
C GLY A 88 -3.31 13.42 3.82
N PRO A 89 -3.02 12.88 5.02
CA PRO A 89 -1.80 12.09 5.28
C PRO A 89 -1.71 10.82 4.42
N TRP A 90 -2.86 10.28 3.98
CA TRP A 90 -2.92 9.14 3.07
C TRP A 90 -2.23 9.41 1.73
N ARG A 91 -2.23 10.66 1.22
CA ARG A 91 -1.54 10.99 -0.03
C ARG A 91 -0.04 10.83 0.09
N ALA A 92 0.55 11.33 1.16
CA ALA A 92 1.98 11.21 1.40
C ALA A 92 2.38 9.74 1.61
N ARG A 93 1.59 9.00 2.42
CA ARG A 93 1.74 7.56 2.60
C ARG A 93 1.72 6.80 1.28
N ASP A 94 0.67 6.97 0.47
CA ASP A 94 0.50 6.20 -0.76
C ASP A 94 1.54 6.58 -1.83
N HIS A 95 1.98 7.84 -1.86
CA HIS A 95 3.08 8.27 -2.71
C HIS A 95 4.39 7.58 -2.31
N LEU A 96 4.69 7.53 -1.02
CA LEU A 96 5.90 6.89 -0.49
C LEU A 96 5.89 5.37 -0.74
N VAL A 97 4.75 4.70 -0.53
CA VAL A 97 4.57 3.27 -0.89
C VAL A 97 4.94 3.04 -2.35
N ARG A 98 4.36 3.82 -3.27
CA ARG A 98 4.63 3.69 -4.72
C ARG A 98 6.11 3.90 -5.03
N GLN A 99 6.73 4.94 -4.47
CA GLN A 99 8.15 5.22 -4.69
C GLN A 99 9.05 4.08 -4.21
N LEU A 100 8.80 3.54 -3.02
CA LEU A 100 9.60 2.44 -2.46
C LEU A 100 9.46 1.16 -3.28
N LEU A 101 8.24 0.79 -3.66
CA LEU A 101 7.98 -0.45 -4.40
C LEU A 101 8.46 -0.39 -5.84
N THR A 102 8.28 0.74 -6.52
CA THR A 102 8.87 0.96 -7.85
C THR A 102 10.40 0.95 -7.79
N GLY A 103 11.00 1.53 -6.74
CA GLY A 103 12.44 1.42 -6.48
C GLY A 103 12.92 -0.01 -6.20
N CYS A 104 12.04 -0.90 -5.72
CA CYS A 104 12.31 -2.34 -5.56
C CYS A 104 12.05 -3.16 -6.84
N GLY A 105 11.73 -2.51 -7.96
CA GLY A 105 11.50 -3.14 -9.25
C GLY A 105 10.10 -3.72 -9.45
N PHE A 106 9.10 -3.26 -8.69
CA PHE A 106 7.71 -3.63 -8.90
C PHE A 106 6.99 -2.64 -9.83
N SER A 107 6.02 -3.15 -10.58
CA SER A 107 5.09 -2.35 -11.40
C SER A 107 3.74 -2.22 -10.72
N GLU A 108 3.15 -1.01 -10.73
CA GLU A 108 1.81 -0.81 -10.19
C GLU A 108 0.75 -1.39 -11.15
N ALA A 109 -0.15 -2.20 -10.61
CA ALA A 109 -1.34 -2.69 -11.28
C ALA A 109 -2.58 -2.01 -10.70
N ILE A 110 -3.62 -1.86 -11.53
CA ILE A 110 -4.93 -1.37 -11.11
C ILE A 110 -5.94 -2.40 -11.59
N THR A 111 -6.63 -3.05 -10.64
CA THR A 111 -7.58 -4.13 -10.94
C THR A 111 -8.99 -3.72 -10.58
N TYR A 112 -9.99 -4.43 -11.09
CA TYR A 112 -11.39 -4.10 -10.80
C TYR A 112 -11.71 -4.29 -9.32
N GLY A 113 -12.52 -3.38 -8.77
CA GLY A 113 -13.02 -3.44 -7.38
C GLY A 113 -14.10 -4.50 -7.16
N PHE A 114 -14.61 -5.09 -8.24
CA PHE A 114 -15.61 -6.16 -8.24
C PHE A 114 -15.07 -7.39 -8.96
N ILE A 115 -15.36 -8.57 -8.41
CA ILE A 115 -14.82 -9.86 -8.85
C ILE A 115 -15.90 -10.95 -8.78
N GLU A 116 -15.57 -12.13 -9.27
CA GLU A 116 -16.35 -13.35 -9.10
C GLU A 116 -16.47 -13.71 -7.61
N ARG A 117 -17.54 -14.42 -7.24
CA ARG A 117 -17.79 -14.82 -5.85
C ARG A 117 -16.84 -15.91 -5.35
N GLU A 118 -16.51 -16.87 -6.20
CA GLU A 118 -15.65 -18.01 -5.86
C GLU A 118 -14.23 -17.59 -5.42
N PRO A 119 -13.54 -16.68 -6.13
CA PRO A 119 -12.21 -16.19 -5.73
C PRO A 119 -12.26 -15.33 -4.46
N ALA A 120 -13.35 -14.59 -4.26
CA ALA A 120 -13.58 -13.83 -3.03
C ALA A 120 -13.67 -14.76 -1.82
N LEU A 121 -14.43 -15.85 -1.92
CA LEU A 121 -14.58 -16.87 -0.87
C LEU A 121 -13.29 -17.65 -0.60
N ALA A 122 -12.51 -17.91 -1.65
CA ALA A 122 -11.25 -18.65 -1.52
C ALA A 122 -10.18 -17.87 -0.73
N ILE A 123 -10.20 -16.53 -0.75
CA ILE A 123 -9.33 -15.70 0.10
C ILE A 123 -10.00 -15.34 1.43
N HIS A 124 -11.30 -15.05 1.40
CA HIS A 124 -12.08 -14.61 2.53
C HIS A 124 -13.20 -15.62 2.83
N ALA A 125 -12.91 -16.57 3.72
CA ALA A 125 -13.77 -17.73 3.96
C ALA A 125 -15.17 -17.39 4.52
N ASN A 126 -15.33 -16.24 5.19
CA ASN A 126 -16.63 -15.85 5.73
C ASN A 126 -17.54 -15.29 4.62
N ALA A 127 -18.43 -16.13 4.10
CA ALA A 127 -19.37 -15.75 3.05
C ALA A 127 -20.33 -14.61 3.43
N GLU A 128 -20.63 -14.45 4.73
CA GLU A 128 -21.51 -13.38 5.23
C GLU A 128 -20.82 -12.01 5.22
N ASP A 129 -19.49 -11.98 5.20
CA ASP A 129 -18.72 -10.73 5.19
C ASP A 129 -18.50 -10.19 3.75
N ILE A 130 -18.84 -10.97 2.72
CA ILE A 130 -18.67 -10.60 1.31
C ILE A 130 -19.82 -9.71 0.84
N VAL A 131 -19.49 -8.52 0.37
CA VAL A 131 -20.47 -7.56 -0.15
C VAL A 131 -20.89 -7.92 -1.58
N THR A 132 -22.13 -8.37 -1.75
CA THR A 132 -22.69 -8.75 -3.05
C THR A 132 -23.35 -7.57 -3.76
N LEU A 133 -23.12 -7.42 -5.07
CA LEU A 133 -23.78 -6.39 -5.88
C LEU A 133 -25.20 -6.82 -6.23
N ARG A 134 -26.17 -5.90 -6.07
CA ARG A 134 -27.57 -6.19 -6.38
C ARG A 134 -27.83 -6.35 -7.88
N ASN A 135 -27.20 -5.50 -8.70
CA ASN A 135 -27.40 -5.46 -10.15
C ASN A 135 -26.02 -5.50 -10.86
N PRO A 136 -25.28 -6.62 -10.80
CA PRO A 136 -23.96 -6.70 -11.43
C PRO A 136 -24.07 -6.68 -12.95
N LEU A 137 -23.05 -6.12 -13.63
CA LEU A 137 -22.96 -6.13 -15.09
C LEU A 137 -22.80 -7.55 -15.65
N SER A 138 -22.18 -8.45 -14.88
CA SER A 138 -22.03 -9.88 -15.17
C SER A 138 -21.63 -10.64 -13.91
N GLU A 139 -21.70 -11.97 -13.94
CA GLU A 139 -21.21 -12.85 -12.87
C GLU A 139 -19.71 -12.65 -12.56
N LYS A 140 -18.93 -12.14 -13.53
CA LYS A 140 -17.50 -11.83 -13.35
C LYS A 140 -17.23 -10.69 -12.37
N GLY A 141 -18.27 -9.92 -12.03
CA GLY A 141 -18.22 -8.82 -11.06
C GLY A 141 -19.40 -8.89 -10.11
N ALA A 142 -19.72 -10.08 -9.60
CA ALA A 142 -20.87 -10.30 -8.72
C ALA A 142 -20.69 -9.70 -7.31
N VAL A 143 -19.46 -9.58 -6.81
CA VAL A 143 -19.17 -9.12 -5.45
C VAL A 143 -18.08 -8.05 -5.44
N LEU A 144 -18.07 -7.20 -4.42
CA LEU A 144 -16.90 -6.33 -4.16
C LEU A 144 -15.76 -7.16 -3.59
N ARG A 145 -14.52 -6.82 -3.99
CA ARG A 145 -13.33 -7.59 -3.60
C ARG A 145 -13.02 -7.43 -2.10
N PRO A 146 -12.91 -8.52 -1.32
CA PRO A 146 -12.48 -8.45 0.08
C PRO A 146 -10.96 -8.37 0.24
N SER A 147 -10.22 -8.58 -0.86
CA SER A 147 -8.76 -8.55 -0.96
C SER A 147 -8.35 -8.09 -2.37
N LEU A 148 -7.17 -7.50 -2.50
CA LEU A 148 -6.56 -7.11 -3.78
C LEU A 148 -5.91 -8.30 -4.51
N LEU A 149 -5.60 -9.38 -3.78
CA LEU A 149 -4.86 -10.53 -4.29
C LEU A 149 -5.50 -11.23 -5.49
N PRO A 150 -6.83 -11.45 -5.58
CA PRO A 150 -7.42 -12.14 -6.74
C PRO A 150 -7.15 -11.41 -8.05
N GLY A 151 -7.32 -10.08 -8.05
CA GLY A 151 -7.05 -9.25 -9.23
C GLY A 151 -5.58 -9.19 -9.59
N LEU A 152 -4.68 -9.14 -8.60
CA LEU A 152 -3.24 -9.21 -8.84
C LEU A 152 -2.81 -10.56 -9.42
N VAL A 153 -3.38 -11.66 -8.93
CA VAL A 153 -3.14 -13.01 -9.46
C VAL A 153 -3.65 -13.10 -10.90
N ASP A 154 -4.81 -12.52 -11.23
CA ASP A 154 -5.31 -12.47 -12.61
C ASP A 154 -4.38 -11.68 -13.53
N SER A 155 -3.85 -10.56 -13.04
CA SER A 155 -2.89 -9.74 -13.78
C SER A 155 -1.58 -10.50 -14.01
N LEU A 156 -1.13 -11.28 -13.04
CA LEU A 156 0.02 -12.18 -13.18
C LEU A 156 -0.26 -13.26 -14.23
N ILE A 157 -1.42 -13.92 -14.17
CA ILE A 157 -1.84 -14.94 -15.17
C ILE A 157 -1.92 -14.34 -16.57
N HIS A 158 -2.48 -13.13 -16.71
CA HIS A 158 -2.56 -12.41 -17.96
C HIS A 158 -1.19 -12.19 -18.61
N ASN A 159 -0.18 -11.86 -17.79
CA ASN A 159 1.19 -11.66 -18.23
C ASN A 159 1.90 -12.98 -18.56
N ARG A 160 1.71 -14.03 -17.75
CA ARG A 160 2.25 -15.38 -18.04
C ARG A 160 1.75 -15.95 -19.36
N ARG A 161 0.47 -15.74 -19.69
CA ARG A 161 -0.12 -16.10 -21.00
C ARG A 161 0.48 -15.34 -22.18
N ARG A 162 1.26 -14.28 -21.91
CA ARG A 162 2.01 -13.47 -22.88
C ARG A 162 3.52 -13.66 -22.72
N GLU A 163 3.92 -14.83 -22.22
CA GLU A 163 5.30 -15.29 -22.13
C GLU A 163 6.20 -14.44 -21.20
N ARG A 164 5.60 -13.63 -20.32
CA ARG A 164 6.34 -12.95 -19.26
C ARG A 164 6.53 -13.90 -18.08
N GLN A 165 7.78 -14.26 -17.80
CA GLN A 165 8.13 -15.15 -16.69
C GLN A 165 8.29 -14.35 -15.39
N ASP A 166 9.13 -13.31 -15.42
CA ASP A 166 9.45 -12.51 -14.23
C ASP A 166 8.41 -11.41 -14.05
N ILE A 167 7.61 -11.53 -13.01
CA ILE A 167 6.49 -10.64 -12.76
C ILE A 167 6.55 -10.16 -11.30
N ARG A 168 6.54 -8.84 -11.13
CA ARG A 168 6.52 -8.14 -9.84
C ARG A 168 5.46 -7.06 -9.89
N LEU A 169 4.31 -7.33 -9.28
CA LEU A 169 3.16 -6.44 -9.31
C LEU A 169 2.81 -5.99 -7.90
N PHE A 170 2.38 -4.74 -7.76
CA PHE A 170 1.74 -4.26 -6.55
C PHE A 170 0.50 -3.45 -6.89
N GLU A 171 -0.45 -3.39 -5.98
CA GLU A 171 -1.64 -2.54 -6.11
C GLU A 171 -1.90 -1.82 -4.79
N VAL A 172 -2.16 -0.52 -4.88
CA VAL A 172 -2.72 0.29 -3.79
C VAL A 172 -4.18 0.55 -4.12
N GLY A 173 -5.10 0.06 -3.30
CA GLY A 173 -6.52 0.18 -3.57
C GLY A 173 -7.40 -0.15 -2.38
N SER A 174 -8.71 -0.17 -2.62
CA SER A 174 -9.69 -0.48 -1.57
C SER A 174 -10.07 -1.96 -1.57
N ARG A 175 -10.30 -2.49 -0.37
CA ARG A 175 -10.99 -3.76 -0.09
C ARG A 175 -12.30 -3.50 0.64
N PHE A 176 -13.25 -4.40 0.48
CA PHE A 176 -14.62 -4.23 0.94
C PHE A 176 -15.12 -5.48 1.67
N CYS A 177 -15.55 -5.28 2.92
CA CYS A 177 -16.20 -6.30 3.74
C CYS A 177 -17.41 -5.68 4.47
N HIS A 178 -18.41 -6.47 4.84
CA HIS A 178 -19.55 -5.99 5.63
C HIS A 178 -19.12 -5.48 7.00
N ARG A 179 -18.16 -6.16 7.65
CA ARG A 179 -17.65 -5.81 8.98
C ARG A 179 -16.89 -4.49 8.99
N ASP A 180 -15.97 -4.32 8.04
CA ASP A 180 -14.96 -3.26 8.07
C ASP A 180 -15.29 -2.10 7.10
N GLY A 181 -16.29 -2.27 6.24
CA GLY A 181 -16.61 -1.31 5.18
C GLY A 181 -15.52 -1.26 4.11
N GLU A 182 -15.29 -0.06 3.56
CA GLU A 182 -14.20 0.21 2.63
C GLU A 182 -12.91 0.53 3.40
N THR A 183 -11.85 -0.23 3.13
CA THR A 183 -10.54 0.01 3.76
C THR A 183 -9.41 0.02 2.72
N PRO A 184 -8.43 0.93 2.84
CA PRO A 184 -7.29 0.96 1.93
C PRO A 184 -6.30 -0.15 2.27
N ALA A 185 -5.81 -0.83 1.25
CA ALA A 185 -4.86 -1.92 1.34
C ALA A 185 -3.75 -1.77 0.30
N LEU A 186 -2.65 -2.46 0.55
CA LEU A 186 -1.55 -2.66 -0.38
C LEU A 186 -1.38 -4.17 -0.56
N ALA A 187 -1.33 -4.64 -1.79
CA ALA A 187 -0.97 -6.01 -2.07
C ALA A 187 0.19 -6.10 -3.06
N LEU A 188 0.96 -7.17 -2.94
CA LEU A 188 2.13 -7.48 -3.77
C LEU A 188 2.00 -8.91 -4.28
N ALA A 189 2.47 -9.15 -5.49
CA ALA A 189 2.63 -10.48 -6.08
C ALA A 189 3.95 -10.55 -6.85
N MET A 190 4.72 -11.62 -6.62
CA MET A 190 6.04 -11.84 -7.22
C MET A 190 6.22 -13.29 -7.64
N THR A 191 6.76 -13.51 -8.84
CA THR A 191 7.09 -14.85 -9.37
C THR A 191 8.20 -14.76 -10.42
N GLY A 192 8.76 -15.90 -10.79
CA GLY A 192 9.85 -16.02 -11.75
C GLY A 192 11.23 -15.86 -11.09
N ASP A 193 12.17 -15.28 -11.81
CA ASP A 193 13.55 -15.14 -11.37
C ASP A 193 13.73 -13.94 -10.43
N ALA A 194 14.52 -14.16 -9.38
CA ALA A 194 14.80 -13.16 -8.36
C ALA A 194 15.78 -12.08 -8.85
N VAL A 195 16.57 -12.42 -9.85
CA VAL A 195 17.50 -11.53 -10.55
C VAL A 195 17.29 -11.68 -12.03
N ALA A 196 17.35 -10.57 -12.76
CA ALA A 196 17.30 -10.62 -14.21
C ALA A 196 18.48 -11.46 -14.72
N ARG A 197 18.22 -12.29 -15.74
CA ARG A 197 19.24 -13.10 -16.38
C ARG A 197 20.41 -12.23 -16.81
N HIS A 198 21.60 -12.55 -16.32
CA HIS A 198 22.81 -11.77 -16.57
C HIS A 198 24.03 -12.69 -16.68
N TRP A 199 24.96 -12.37 -17.57
CA TRP A 199 26.12 -13.22 -17.88
C TRP A 199 27.05 -13.47 -16.68
N SER A 200 27.05 -12.54 -15.71
CA SER A 200 27.99 -12.54 -14.59
C SER A 200 27.49 -13.28 -13.34
N GLY A 201 26.28 -13.83 -13.36
CA GLY A 201 25.64 -14.37 -12.16
C GLY A 201 24.81 -15.61 -12.46
N PRO A 202 24.64 -16.50 -11.46
CA PRO A 202 23.76 -17.64 -11.62
C PRO A 202 22.29 -17.19 -11.69
N GLU A 203 21.48 -17.97 -12.40
CA GLU A 203 20.03 -17.85 -12.34
C GLU A 203 19.55 -18.31 -10.96
N ARG A 204 18.63 -17.54 -10.35
CA ARG A 204 18.05 -17.85 -9.04
C ARG A 204 16.57 -17.53 -9.07
N LYS A 205 15.74 -18.50 -8.68
CA LYS A 205 14.29 -18.31 -8.54
C LYS A 205 13.97 -17.41 -7.34
N THR A 206 12.87 -16.67 -7.47
CA THR A 206 12.31 -15.94 -6.34
C THR A 206 11.98 -16.91 -5.21
N ASP A 207 12.23 -16.48 -3.98
CA ASP A 207 11.72 -17.13 -2.78
C ASP A 207 10.99 -16.16 -1.84
N LEU A 208 10.54 -16.67 -0.68
CA LEU A 208 9.85 -15.88 0.33
C LEU A 208 10.74 -14.76 0.91
N PHE A 209 12.06 -14.94 0.92
CA PHE A 209 13.00 -13.98 1.47
C PHE A 209 13.20 -12.78 0.55
N ASP A 210 13.03 -12.94 -0.76
CA ASP A 210 13.00 -11.81 -1.70
C ASP A 210 11.82 -10.86 -1.38
N LEU A 211 10.62 -11.42 -1.20
CA LEU A 211 9.43 -10.62 -0.91
C LEU A 211 9.47 -10.02 0.51
N THR A 212 9.90 -10.79 1.52
CA THR A 212 10.07 -10.23 2.88
C THR A 212 11.17 -9.17 2.93
N GLY A 213 12.23 -9.29 2.11
CA GLY A 213 13.22 -8.25 1.90
C GLY A 213 12.61 -6.94 1.40
N VAL A 214 11.70 -7.00 0.42
CA VAL A 214 10.94 -5.82 -0.04
C VAL A 214 10.09 -5.23 1.08
N LEU A 215 9.42 -6.07 1.87
CA LEU A 215 8.62 -5.60 3.02
C LEU A 215 9.48 -4.98 4.12
N VAL A 216 10.71 -5.46 4.35
CA VAL A 216 11.69 -4.81 5.25
C VAL A 216 12.00 -3.41 4.75
N ARG A 217 12.33 -3.25 3.46
CA ARG A 217 12.61 -1.92 2.86
C ARG A 217 11.41 -0.99 2.93
N LEU A 218 10.20 -1.52 2.73
CA LEU A 218 8.97 -0.75 2.89
C LEU A 218 8.82 -0.24 4.34
N CYS A 219 8.96 -1.12 5.33
CA CYS A 219 8.85 -0.75 6.75
C CYS A 219 9.93 0.24 7.20
N GLU A 220 11.18 0.06 6.74
CA GLU A 220 12.28 1.01 6.96
C GLU A 220 11.94 2.39 6.38
N GLY A 221 11.32 2.41 5.19
CA GLY A 221 10.80 3.61 4.56
C GLY A 221 9.65 4.29 5.30
N PHE A 222 9.08 3.66 6.32
CA PHE A 222 8.14 4.27 7.27
C PHE A 222 8.76 4.45 8.67
N GLY A 223 10.09 4.36 8.79
CA GLY A 223 10.83 4.60 10.02
C GLY A 223 10.73 3.47 11.06
N GLY A 224 10.21 2.31 10.68
CA GLY A 224 10.06 1.17 11.58
C GLY A 224 10.89 -0.05 11.18
N VAL A 225 10.86 -1.05 12.05
CA VAL A 225 11.52 -2.34 11.84
C VAL A 225 10.46 -3.40 11.56
N ALA A 226 10.55 -4.06 10.41
CA ALA A 226 9.70 -5.20 10.10
C ALA A 226 10.07 -6.41 10.97
N THR A 227 9.05 -7.09 11.50
CA THR A 227 9.20 -8.42 12.07
C THR A 227 8.17 -9.37 11.46
N PHE A 228 8.54 -10.64 11.39
CA PHE A 228 7.74 -11.69 10.77
C PHE A 228 7.55 -12.81 11.78
N GLU A 229 6.31 -13.23 11.98
CA GLU A 229 5.98 -14.39 12.81
C GLU A 229 5.24 -15.44 11.99
N PRO A 230 5.52 -16.74 12.19
CA PRO A 230 4.80 -17.81 11.52
C PRO A 230 3.29 -17.64 11.68
N ASP A 231 2.56 -17.82 10.59
CA ASP A 231 1.11 -17.65 10.54
C ASP A 231 0.49 -18.64 9.56
N THR A 232 -0.83 -18.69 9.49
CA THR A 232 -1.57 -19.51 8.52
C THR A 232 -2.68 -18.69 7.87
N ALA A 233 -2.91 -18.94 6.58
CA ALA A 233 -4.03 -18.38 5.84
C ALA A 233 -4.50 -19.41 4.82
N GLY A 234 -5.82 -19.55 4.63
CA GLY A 234 -6.39 -20.62 3.79
C GLY A 234 -5.94 -20.60 2.32
N HIS A 235 -5.53 -19.42 1.82
CA HIS A 235 -5.05 -19.23 0.44
C HIS A 235 -3.52 -19.28 0.32
N LEU A 236 -2.78 -19.54 1.40
CA LEU A 236 -1.32 -19.59 1.43
C LEU A 236 -0.81 -20.96 1.90
N VAL A 237 0.42 -21.30 1.51
CA VAL A 237 1.06 -22.57 1.88
C VAL A 237 1.44 -22.57 3.37
N PRO A 238 0.99 -23.56 4.17
CA PRO A 238 1.41 -23.72 5.56
C PRO A 238 2.93 -23.86 5.71
N GLY A 239 3.51 -23.21 6.71
CA GLY A 239 4.97 -23.18 6.92
C GLY A 239 5.75 -22.25 5.98
N ARG A 240 5.07 -21.62 5.01
CA ARG A 240 5.61 -20.56 4.14
C ARG A 240 4.77 -19.29 4.20
N THR A 241 4.20 -19.02 5.37
CA THR A 241 3.29 -17.92 5.65
C THR A 241 3.73 -17.23 6.93
N ALA A 242 3.70 -15.89 6.93
CA ALA A 242 4.05 -15.08 8.07
C ALA A 242 3.14 -13.85 8.20
N CYS A 243 2.84 -13.51 9.45
CA CYS A 243 2.27 -12.24 9.86
C CYS A 243 3.36 -11.16 9.76
N VAL A 244 3.05 -10.07 9.08
CA VAL A 244 3.93 -8.90 8.92
C VAL A 244 3.62 -7.91 10.03
N ARG A 245 4.61 -7.55 10.84
CA ARG A 245 4.47 -6.53 11.88
C ARG A 245 5.46 -5.40 11.68
N LEU A 246 5.00 -4.20 12.02
CA LEU A 246 5.83 -3.01 12.04
C LEU A 246 6.04 -2.59 13.47
N ARG A 247 7.30 -2.46 13.87
CA ARG A 247 7.68 -1.86 15.14
C ARG A 247 8.22 -0.45 14.91
N VAL A 248 7.55 0.56 15.46
CA VAL A 248 7.99 1.96 15.48
C VAL A 248 8.15 2.37 16.94
N ALA A 249 9.38 2.72 17.33
CA ALA A 249 9.74 2.89 18.74
C ALA A 249 9.30 1.66 19.58
N ASP A 250 8.43 1.87 20.57
CA ASP A 250 7.92 0.83 21.48
C ASP A 250 6.58 0.23 21.03
N ALA A 251 5.96 0.77 19.98
CA ALA A 251 4.70 0.29 19.46
C ALA A 251 4.92 -0.78 18.38
N THR A 252 4.18 -1.88 18.46
CA THR A 252 4.16 -2.92 17.43
C THR A 252 2.74 -3.05 16.87
N THR A 253 2.62 -3.05 15.54
CA THR A 253 1.33 -3.13 14.86
C THR A 253 1.38 -4.25 13.81
N VAL A 254 0.31 -5.04 13.74
CA VAL A 254 0.14 -6.09 12.71
C VAL A 254 -0.32 -5.44 11.42
N LEU A 255 0.51 -5.45 10.38
CA LEU A 255 0.17 -4.84 9.09
C LEU A 255 -0.66 -5.77 8.20
N GLY A 256 -0.38 -7.07 8.23
CA GLY A 256 -1.02 -8.03 7.33
C GLY A 256 -0.24 -9.32 7.21
N THR A 257 -0.27 -9.95 6.04
CA THR A 257 0.33 -11.28 5.81
C THR A 257 1.23 -11.29 4.58
N VAL A 258 2.20 -12.20 4.59
CA VAL A 258 3.08 -12.52 3.46
C VAL A 258 3.25 -14.03 3.38
N GLY A 259 3.29 -14.59 2.18
CA GLY A 259 3.55 -16.01 2.03
C GLY A 259 3.62 -16.49 0.60
N GLN A 260 3.87 -17.78 0.45
CA GLN A 260 3.69 -18.47 -0.81
C GLN A 260 2.21 -18.73 -1.05
N LEU A 261 1.69 -18.30 -2.19
CA LEU A 261 0.32 -18.58 -2.61
C LEU A 261 0.12 -20.09 -2.75
N ASP A 262 -1.01 -20.59 -2.26
CA ASP A 262 -1.36 -21.99 -2.43
C ASP A 262 -1.44 -22.31 -3.94
N PRO A 263 -0.73 -23.34 -4.42
CA PRO A 263 -0.78 -23.69 -5.83
C PRO A 263 -2.20 -24.02 -6.30
N GLY A 264 -3.02 -24.67 -5.49
CA GLY A 264 -4.41 -24.98 -5.83
C GLY A 264 -5.23 -23.72 -6.11
N PHE A 265 -5.06 -22.68 -5.30
CA PHE A 265 -5.66 -21.36 -5.56
C PHE A 265 -5.24 -20.80 -6.92
N ALA A 266 -3.94 -20.80 -7.23
CA ALA A 266 -3.43 -20.23 -8.46
C ALA A 266 -3.82 -21.05 -9.71
N HIS A 267 -3.77 -22.38 -9.62
CA HIS A 267 -4.13 -23.29 -10.71
C HIS A 267 -5.63 -23.24 -11.02
N ALA A 268 -6.49 -23.12 -10.01
CA ALA A 268 -7.93 -22.96 -10.21
C ALA A 268 -8.27 -21.72 -11.05
N ARG A 269 -7.45 -20.66 -10.96
CA ARG A 269 -7.57 -19.44 -11.81
C ARG A 269 -6.93 -19.58 -13.20
N GLY A 270 -6.28 -20.71 -13.47
CA GLY A 270 -5.60 -20.99 -14.74
C GLY A 270 -4.20 -20.39 -14.83
N LEU A 271 -3.48 -20.27 -13.71
CA LEU A 271 -2.03 -20.09 -13.73
C LEU A 271 -1.37 -21.36 -14.28
N THR A 272 -0.49 -21.18 -15.26
CA THR A 272 0.30 -22.25 -15.87
C THR A 272 1.76 -22.13 -15.43
N GLY A 273 2.45 -23.27 -15.33
CA GLY A 273 3.85 -23.35 -14.94
C GLY A 273 4.06 -23.84 -13.50
N SER A 274 5.33 -24.03 -13.13
CA SER A 274 5.74 -24.59 -11.83
C SER A 274 6.36 -23.56 -10.88
N ASP A 275 6.54 -22.32 -11.32
CA ASP A 275 7.12 -21.27 -10.48
C ASP A 275 6.19 -20.95 -9.31
N ALA A 276 6.76 -20.84 -8.11
CA ALA A 276 6.02 -20.36 -6.95
C ALA A 276 5.61 -18.89 -7.14
N VAL A 277 4.45 -18.55 -6.58
CA VAL A 277 3.98 -17.16 -6.48
C VAL A 277 4.04 -16.77 -5.01
N TYR A 278 4.71 -15.66 -4.72
CA TYR A 278 4.78 -15.08 -3.39
C TYR A 278 3.92 -13.82 -3.36
N VAL A 279 3.10 -13.70 -2.33
CA VAL A 279 2.15 -12.59 -2.18
C VAL A 279 2.24 -11.98 -0.80
N ALA A 280 1.86 -10.71 -0.70
CA ALA A 280 1.64 -10.03 0.56
C ALA A 280 0.41 -9.14 0.45
N GLU A 281 -0.32 -8.96 1.55
CA GLU A 281 -1.38 -7.95 1.66
C GLU A 281 -1.29 -7.25 3.01
N LEU A 282 -1.25 -5.92 3.01
CA LEU A 282 -1.09 -5.05 4.17
C LEU A 282 -2.24 -4.04 4.26
N ASP A 283 -2.68 -3.75 5.47
CA ASP A 283 -3.62 -2.68 5.77
C ASP A 283 -2.91 -1.32 5.82
N LEU A 284 -3.21 -0.46 4.84
CA LEU A 284 -2.55 0.83 4.72
C LEU A 284 -2.97 1.83 5.80
N ARG A 285 -4.07 1.60 6.54
CA ARG A 285 -4.45 2.46 7.67
C ARG A 285 -3.43 2.40 8.79
N LEU A 286 -2.66 1.32 8.85
CA LEU A 286 -1.66 1.03 9.88
C LEU A 286 -0.26 1.53 9.51
N LEU A 287 -0.07 2.04 8.29
CA LEU A 287 1.15 2.71 7.86
C LEU A 287 0.98 4.23 7.95
N THR A 288 1.86 4.90 8.69
CA THR A 288 1.83 6.35 8.85
C THR A 288 3.21 6.95 8.65
N THR A 289 3.27 8.16 8.09
CA THR A 289 4.53 8.92 7.93
C THR A 289 4.95 9.67 9.20
N GLY A 290 4.18 9.55 10.29
CA GLY A 290 4.42 10.31 11.53
C GLY A 290 5.73 9.94 12.24
N ALA A 291 6.33 8.79 11.93
CA ALA A 291 7.66 8.44 12.43
C ALA A 291 8.73 9.49 12.05
N PHE A 292 8.54 10.20 10.94
CA PHE A 292 9.47 11.22 10.45
C PHE A 292 9.36 12.55 11.19
N ASP A 293 8.25 12.82 11.88
CA ASP A 293 8.03 14.06 12.63
C ASP A 293 8.91 14.13 13.89
N HIS A 294 9.52 13.01 14.28
CA HIS A 294 10.32 12.87 15.51
C HIS A 294 11.75 12.38 15.25
N LEU A 295 12.24 12.49 14.02
CA LEU A 295 13.63 12.16 13.70
C LEU A 295 14.59 13.04 14.53
N ARG A 296 15.41 12.37 15.35
CA ARG A 296 16.45 13.03 16.15
C ARG A 296 17.83 12.65 15.62
N ALA A 297 18.65 13.65 15.37
CA ALA A 297 20.06 13.43 15.07
C ALA A 297 20.76 12.83 16.31
N THR A 298 21.49 11.75 16.11
CA THR A 298 22.37 11.16 17.12
C THR A 298 23.83 11.46 16.78
N PRO A 299 24.70 11.69 17.78
CA PRO A 299 26.12 11.90 17.53
C PRO A 299 26.74 10.70 16.80
N VAL A 300 27.64 10.99 15.85
CA VAL A 300 28.40 9.94 15.17
C VAL A 300 29.28 9.22 16.21
N PRO A 301 29.35 7.88 16.17
CA PRO A 301 30.22 7.11 17.06
C PRO A 301 31.68 7.56 16.98
N ARG A 302 32.29 7.87 18.12
CA ARG A 302 33.68 8.36 18.23
C ARG A 302 34.71 7.25 18.44
N TYR A 303 34.26 6.07 18.88
CA TYR A 303 35.12 4.94 19.23
C TYR A 303 34.93 3.79 18.23
N PRO A 304 35.98 2.98 17.98
CA PRO A 304 35.91 1.85 17.08
C PRO A 304 34.99 0.76 17.62
N SER A 305 34.45 -0.06 16.73
CA SER A 305 33.72 -1.28 17.06
C SER A 305 34.63 -2.51 17.04
N ILE A 306 34.32 -3.52 17.84
CA ILE A 306 34.94 -4.85 17.79
C ILE A 306 33.89 -5.85 17.31
N THR A 307 34.27 -6.75 16.42
CA THR A 307 33.40 -7.83 15.93
C THR A 307 33.80 -9.19 16.49
N ARG A 308 32.82 -10.04 16.75
CA ARG A 308 32.99 -11.45 17.09
C ARG A 308 32.07 -12.31 16.23
N ASP A 309 32.68 -13.27 15.55
CA ASP A 309 31.93 -14.27 14.80
C ASP A 309 31.71 -15.50 15.69
N LEU A 310 30.50 -16.01 15.65
CA LEU A 310 30.03 -17.12 16.46
C LEU A 310 29.30 -18.11 15.57
N SER A 311 29.74 -19.37 15.58
CA SER A 311 29.02 -20.47 14.93
C SER A 311 28.41 -21.37 15.99
N ILE A 312 27.08 -21.50 15.96
CA ILE A 312 26.33 -22.35 16.88
C ILE A 312 25.57 -23.43 16.12
N GLU A 313 25.56 -24.63 16.68
CA GLU A 313 24.65 -25.70 16.27
C GLU A 313 23.39 -25.63 17.12
N ILE A 314 22.23 -25.49 16.48
CA ILE A 314 20.91 -25.35 17.10
C ILE A 314 19.89 -26.26 16.41
N ASP A 315 18.76 -26.53 17.07
CA ASP A 315 17.62 -27.24 16.47
C ASP A 315 17.10 -26.50 15.22
N ASP A 316 16.81 -27.24 14.14
CA ASP A 316 16.42 -26.70 12.84
C ASP A 316 15.02 -26.04 12.82
N VAL A 317 14.18 -26.29 13.82
CA VAL A 317 12.87 -25.63 14.00
C VAL A 317 12.94 -24.40 14.91
N LEU A 318 14.08 -24.11 15.55
CA LEU A 318 14.22 -22.96 16.43
C LEU A 318 14.20 -21.64 15.62
N PRO A 319 13.24 -20.73 15.88
CA PRO A 319 13.20 -19.47 15.15
C PRO A 319 14.43 -18.59 15.45
N ALA A 320 15.09 -18.09 14.41
CA ALA A 320 16.27 -17.22 14.55
C ALA A 320 16.02 -15.97 15.41
N VAL A 321 14.77 -15.49 15.51
CA VAL A 321 14.40 -14.39 16.41
C VAL A 321 14.65 -14.74 17.87
N ARG A 322 14.40 -15.99 18.30
CA ARG A 322 14.64 -16.43 19.68
C ARG A 322 16.13 -16.48 20.00
N VAL A 323 16.95 -16.85 19.02
CA VAL A 323 18.42 -16.78 19.11
C VAL A 323 18.84 -15.32 19.29
N ARG A 324 18.37 -14.41 18.41
CA ARG A 324 18.67 -12.96 18.49
C ARG A 324 18.26 -12.35 19.83
N ASP A 325 17.07 -12.66 20.33
CA ASP A 325 16.57 -12.12 21.60
C ASP A 325 17.43 -12.59 22.77
N THR A 326 17.88 -13.84 22.74
CA THR A 326 18.79 -14.39 23.77
C THR A 326 20.16 -13.72 23.72
N ILE A 327 20.71 -13.50 22.52
CA ILE A 327 21.97 -12.77 22.35
C ILE A 327 21.81 -11.34 22.87
N ARG A 328 20.74 -10.61 22.52
CA ARG A 328 20.52 -9.23 23.01
C ARG A 328 20.41 -9.17 24.53
N ALA A 329 19.72 -10.12 25.15
CA ALA A 329 19.56 -10.17 26.59
C ALA A 329 20.89 -10.44 27.33
N ALA A 330 21.77 -11.26 26.75
CA ALA A 330 23.05 -11.62 27.37
C ALA A 330 24.20 -10.65 27.03
N ALA A 331 24.20 -10.04 25.85
CA ALA A 331 25.30 -9.24 25.34
C ALA A 331 25.40 -7.83 25.95
N GLY A 332 24.35 -7.38 26.65
CA GLY A 332 24.31 -6.09 27.31
C GLY A 332 24.28 -4.89 26.34
N PRO A 333 24.44 -3.65 26.87
CA PRO A 333 24.21 -2.41 26.12
C PRO A 333 25.28 -2.09 25.07
N ALA A 334 26.42 -2.78 25.10
CA ALA A 334 27.50 -2.58 24.13
C ALA A 334 27.22 -3.26 22.78
N LEU A 335 26.24 -4.16 22.70
CA LEU A 335 25.86 -4.83 21.45
C LEU A 335 25.18 -3.84 20.49
N VAL A 336 25.82 -3.60 19.35
CA VAL A 336 25.34 -2.69 18.29
C VAL A 336 24.50 -3.43 17.27
N SER A 337 24.94 -4.61 16.83
CA SER A 337 24.24 -5.38 15.80
C SER A 337 24.54 -6.88 15.90
N ILE A 338 23.58 -7.65 15.39
CA ILE A 338 23.67 -9.09 15.15
C ILE A 338 23.41 -9.29 13.67
N LYS A 339 24.28 -10.02 12.97
CA LYS A 339 24.10 -10.35 11.56
C LYS A 339 24.34 -11.83 11.33
N GLU A 340 23.30 -12.58 11.00
CA GLU A 340 23.39 -13.91 10.42
C GLU A 340 24.05 -13.81 9.04
N PHE A 341 25.09 -14.62 8.78
CA PHE A 341 25.78 -14.61 7.49
C PHE A 341 25.94 -15.99 6.87
N ASP A 342 25.73 -17.06 7.62
CA ASP A 342 25.72 -18.42 7.07
C ASP A 342 24.76 -19.34 7.84
N ARG A 343 24.14 -20.26 7.10
CA ARG A 343 23.24 -21.30 7.61
C ARG A 343 23.58 -22.61 6.90
N TYR A 344 24.27 -23.50 7.59
CA TYR A 344 24.75 -24.75 7.03
C TYR A 344 23.98 -25.97 7.57
N VAL A 345 23.50 -26.80 6.66
CA VAL A 345 22.92 -28.13 6.93
C VAL A 345 23.70 -29.12 6.09
N GLY A 346 24.26 -30.17 6.71
CA GLY A 346 25.03 -31.16 5.98
C GLY A 346 25.93 -32.01 6.87
N THR A 347 26.95 -32.60 6.25
CA THR A 347 27.89 -33.49 6.92
C THR A 347 28.54 -32.82 8.12
N GLY A 348 28.54 -33.50 9.26
CA GLY A 348 29.13 -33.03 10.51
C GLY A 348 28.16 -32.30 11.43
N ILE A 349 26.92 -32.02 11.00
CA ILE A 349 25.84 -31.46 11.84
C ILE A 349 24.92 -32.59 12.29
N ALA A 350 24.45 -32.55 13.55
CA ALA A 350 23.49 -33.54 14.05
C ALA A 350 22.19 -33.55 13.23
N GLU A 351 21.49 -34.69 13.22
CA GLU A 351 20.19 -34.79 12.58
C GLU A 351 19.21 -33.79 13.21
N ARG A 352 18.43 -33.09 12.37
CA ARG A 352 17.52 -31.99 12.78
C ARG A 352 18.22 -30.80 13.46
N ALA A 353 19.51 -30.62 13.22
CA ALA A 353 20.24 -29.44 13.63
C ALA A 353 20.73 -28.63 12.43
N VAL A 354 21.03 -27.37 12.68
CA VAL A 354 21.62 -26.44 11.72
C VAL A 354 22.77 -25.70 12.38
N SER A 355 23.85 -25.48 11.64
CA SER A 355 24.89 -24.54 12.06
C SER A 355 24.54 -23.14 11.57
N LEU A 356 24.36 -22.21 12.50
CA LEU A 356 24.08 -20.81 12.25
C LEU A 356 25.31 -19.98 12.63
N SER A 357 25.85 -19.24 11.66
CA SER A 357 26.98 -18.33 11.89
C SER A 357 26.50 -16.89 11.96
N LEU A 358 26.86 -16.22 13.06
CA LEU A 358 26.45 -14.86 13.40
C LEU A 358 27.68 -13.98 13.63
N ARG A 359 27.61 -12.74 13.16
CA ARG A 359 28.55 -11.68 13.51
C ARG A 359 27.91 -10.75 14.54
N LEU A 360 28.54 -10.65 15.70
CA LEU A 360 28.18 -9.72 16.77
C LEU A 360 29.10 -8.50 16.68
N THR A 361 28.53 -7.29 16.64
CA THR A 361 29.30 -6.05 16.66
C THR A 361 29.10 -5.34 17.99
N PHE A 362 30.19 -5.02 18.67
CA PHE A 362 30.20 -4.35 19.97
C PHE A 362 30.85 -2.97 19.87
N ARG A 363 30.31 -1.99 20.59
CA ARG A 363 30.89 -0.65 20.73
C ARG A 363 30.35 0.05 21.97
N ALA A 364 31.24 0.62 22.77
CA ALA A 364 30.87 1.54 23.84
C ALA A 364 30.75 2.99 23.30
N PRO A 365 29.81 3.80 23.82
CA PRO A 365 29.62 5.18 23.37
C PRO A 365 30.71 6.14 23.87
N ASP A 366 31.40 5.77 24.95
CA ASP A 366 32.25 6.64 25.78
C ASP A 366 33.72 6.21 25.85
N ARG A 367 34.07 5.01 25.38
CA ARG A 367 35.45 4.48 25.40
C ARG A 367 35.69 3.41 24.32
N THR A 368 36.97 3.06 24.14
CA THR A 368 37.35 1.88 23.35
C THR A 368 37.16 0.63 24.20
N LEU A 369 36.54 -0.41 23.63
CA LEU A 369 36.41 -1.71 24.27
C LEU A 369 37.71 -2.50 24.17
N THR A 370 38.04 -3.31 25.18
CA THR A 370 39.17 -4.24 25.10
C THR A 370 38.72 -5.60 24.59
N ASP A 371 39.67 -6.38 24.08
CA ASP A 371 39.45 -7.74 23.61
C ASP A 371 38.90 -8.65 24.71
N THR A 372 39.42 -8.51 25.93
CA THR A 372 39.03 -9.27 27.13
C THR A 372 37.59 -8.98 27.56
N GLU A 373 37.15 -7.72 27.50
CA GLU A 373 35.77 -7.34 27.80
C GLU A 373 34.79 -7.97 26.81
N VAL A 374 35.09 -7.87 25.51
CA VAL A 374 34.24 -8.44 24.46
C VAL A 374 34.23 -9.97 24.52
N GLN A 375 35.36 -10.61 24.86
CA GLN A 375 35.41 -12.05 25.03
C GLN A 375 34.54 -12.51 26.20
N SER A 376 34.62 -11.85 27.36
CA SER A 376 33.76 -12.17 28.51
C SER A 376 32.27 -12.11 28.16
N VAL A 377 31.85 -11.06 27.45
CA VAL A 377 30.46 -10.91 27.00
C VAL A 377 30.07 -11.98 25.98
N THR A 378 30.99 -12.35 25.08
CA THR A 378 30.75 -13.42 24.10
C THR A 378 30.58 -14.77 24.81
N ASP A 379 31.37 -15.07 25.83
CA ASP A 379 31.24 -16.28 26.63
C ASP A 379 29.90 -16.31 27.38
N ASP A 380 29.42 -15.18 27.88
CA ASP A 380 28.08 -15.05 28.48
C ASP A 380 26.96 -15.33 27.47
N VAL A 381 27.09 -14.82 26.24
CA VAL A 381 26.16 -15.10 25.14
C VAL A 381 26.15 -16.59 24.83
N VAL A 382 27.31 -17.24 24.70
CA VAL A 382 27.41 -18.68 24.44
C VAL A 382 26.77 -19.49 25.57
N ARG A 383 27.05 -19.15 26.84
CA ARG A 383 26.42 -19.80 28.00
C ARG A 383 24.91 -19.63 27.99
N ALA A 384 24.39 -18.46 27.64
CA ALA A 384 22.95 -18.21 27.57
C ALA A 384 22.28 -19.00 26.45
N LEU A 385 22.91 -19.08 25.27
CA LEU A 385 22.42 -19.88 24.14
C LEU A 385 22.43 -21.37 24.47
N ALA A 386 23.49 -21.88 25.10
CA ALA A 386 23.57 -23.27 25.55
C ALA A 386 22.49 -23.60 26.58
N ARG A 387 22.26 -22.72 27.57
CA ARG A 387 21.25 -22.92 28.61
C ARG A 387 19.83 -22.87 28.08
N ASN A 388 19.51 -21.90 27.21
CA ASN A 388 18.13 -21.64 26.81
C ASN A 388 17.70 -22.47 25.59
N HIS A 389 18.65 -22.82 24.72
CA HIS A 389 18.35 -23.45 23.41
C HIS A 389 19.17 -24.71 23.15
N GLN A 390 19.93 -25.20 24.14
CA GLN A 390 20.85 -26.34 23.98
C GLN A 390 21.86 -26.16 22.85
N ALA A 391 22.17 -24.90 22.51
CA ALA A 391 23.08 -24.55 21.44
C ALA A 391 24.50 -25.03 21.76
N LYS A 392 25.21 -25.56 20.75
CA LYS A 392 26.60 -26.00 20.88
C LYS A 392 27.51 -25.09 20.06
N LEU A 393 28.56 -24.58 20.68
CA LEU A 393 29.61 -23.83 19.97
C LEU A 393 30.35 -24.76 19.00
N ARG A 394 30.65 -24.29 17.79
CA ARG A 394 31.41 -25.02 16.78
C ARG A 394 32.81 -24.49 16.56
#